data_AF-A0A8S3YIH4-F1
#
_entry.id   AF-A0A8S3YIH4-F1
#
_cell.length_a   1.000
_cell.length_b   1.000
_cell.length_c   1.000
_cell.angle_alpha   90.00
_cell.angle_beta   90.00
_cell.angle_gamma   90.00
#
_symmetry.space_group_name_H-M   'P 1'
#
loop_
_entity.id
_entity.type
_entity.pdbx_description
1 polymer ?
#
loop_
_entity_poly.entity_id
_entity_poly.type
_entity_poly.pdbx_seq_one_letter_code
_entity_poly.pdbx_strand_id
1 'polypeptide(L)'
;MERVVGVDGWEFRSKKFFHFISDRKGPSLKELKRGGDSRVGCEEIYLPMCKGLVPYTHTKLPNQFNHTTQVSHTHLERLWPYMDQSCSKNVRVLACATYLPKCHGKHPAQGPCKKTCMQAKKKCAVTLKELMGLNWADKFECKGLPARNCVKPVKDTKCANEHTHCVENSVMPFCGNLTFMWGTLPNMFGQCSIDELNSEMQQLNALVATNCHLHLKFLICGVYSPFCIRNEVPFTFPCRELCDEIRKACEPHYRRLYHGLPWPQKLQCHRYPNSESTDIECVMPNEGSTFLGG
;
A
#
# COMPACT_ATOMS: atom_id res chain seq x y z
N MET A 1 -12.43 24.18 56.12
CA MET A 1 -13.33 24.07 54.94
C MET A 1 -13.42 25.46 54.35
N GLU A 2 -12.97 25.78 53.14
CA GLU A 2 -12.27 25.08 52.04
C GLU A 2 -11.71 26.25 51.18
N ARG A 3 -10.41 26.56 51.31
CA ARG A 3 -9.27 26.22 50.43
C ARG A 3 -9.26 27.00 49.09
N VAL A 4 -8.52 28.14 48.96
CA VAL A 4 -7.05 28.32 48.75
C VAL A 4 -6.72 28.36 47.24
N VAL A 5 -5.97 29.27 46.58
CA VAL A 5 -5.08 30.41 46.92
C VAL A 5 -4.73 31.15 45.58
N GLY A 6 -4.62 32.49 45.57
CA GLY A 6 -3.78 33.25 44.60
C GLY A 6 -2.32 33.21 45.06
N VAL A 7 -1.24 33.48 44.31
CA VAL A 7 -0.83 34.78 43.76
C VAL A 7 0.51 34.59 42.99
N ASP A 8 0.70 35.44 41.99
CA ASP A 8 1.95 36.08 41.51
C ASP A 8 3.09 35.34 40.76
N GLY A 9 3.44 35.92 39.60
CA GLY A 9 4.71 35.73 38.88
C GLY A 9 4.77 36.33 37.46
N TRP A 10 4.86 37.68 37.35
CA TRP A 10 5.60 38.54 36.39
C TRP A 10 6.17 37.92 35.08
N GLU A 11 6.31 38.55 33.90
CA GLU A 11 6.02 39.86 33.28
C GLU A 11 6.35 39.67 31.78
N PHE A 12 5.60 40.25 30.82
CA PHE A 12 6.18 40.64 29.52
C PHE A 12 5.46 41.88 29.00
N ARG A 13 6.09 43.04 29.21
CA ARG A 13 5.78 44.28 28.49
C ARG A 13 6.42 44.19 27.10
N SER A 14 5.66 44.47 26.05
CA SER A 14 5.85 45.69 25.26
C SER A 14 4.91 45.74 24.05
N LYS A 15 4.24 46.88 23.94
CA LYS A 15 3.37 47.32 22.86
C LYS A 15 4.11 47.36 21.52
N LYS A 16 3.63 46.60 20.54
CA LYS A 16 3.67 46.95 19.11
C LYS A 16 2.89 45.88 18.36
N PHE A 17 1.63 46.13 18.02
CA PHE A 17 0.96 45.60 16.82
C PHE A 17 -0.50 46.10 16.80
N PHE A 18 -0.68 47.42 16.83
CA PHE A 18 -1.95 48.05 16.43
C PHE A 18 -1.67 48.94 15.23
N HIS A 19 -1.53 48.31 14.06
CA HIS A 19 -1.82 48.96 12.79
C HIS A 19 -2.03 47.91 11.70
N PHE A 20 -3.01 48.17 10.82
CA PHE A 20 -3.50 47.34 9.72
C PHE A 20 -4.58 46.29 10.04
N ILE A 21 -5.74 46.78 10.49
CA ILE A 21 -7.03 46.19 10.07
C ILE A 21 -7.79 47.26 9.27
N SER A 22 -7.57 47.28 7.96
CA SER A 22 -8.52 47.74 6.95
C SER A 22 -8.04 47.20 5.59
N ASP A 23 -8.98 46.83 4.73
CA ASP A 23 -8.78 46.36 3.34
C ASP A 23 -8.37 44.90 3.12
N ARG A 24 -9.25 43.96 3.50
CA ARG A 24 -9.48 42.77 2.66
C ARG A 24 -10.95 42.65 2.30
N LYS A 25 -11.32 43.10 1.10
CA LYS A 25 -12.58 42.71 0.46
C LYS A 25 -12.53 41.19 0.25
N GLY A 26 -13.44 40.46 0.90
CA GLY A 26 -13.68 39.06 0.58
C GLY A 26 -14.23 38.90 -0.85
N PRO A 27 -14.03 37.74 -1.49
CA PRO A 27 -14.49 37.52 -2.86
C PRO A 27 -16.02 37.63 -2.97
N SER A 28 -16.48 38.11 -4.11
CA SER A 28 -17.90 38.33 -4.40
C SER A 28 -18.66 37.00 -4.49
N LEU A 29 -19.95 36.99 -4.13
CA LEU A 29 -20.87 35.84 -4.31
C LEU A 29 -20.93 35.31 -5.76
N LYS A 30 -20.45 36.08 -6.75
CA LYS A 30 -20.29 35.64 -8.15
C LYS A 30 -19.03 34.78 -8.40
N GLU A 31 -18.04 34.82 -7.53
CA GLU A 31 -16.80 34.01 -7.62
C GLU A 31 -16.95 32.63 -6.98
N LEU A 32 -17.91 32.45 -6.05
CA LEU A 32 -18.30 31.13 -5.54
C LEU A 32 -19.00 30.24 -6.59
N LYS A 33 -19.39 30.79 -7.75
CA LYS A 33 -20.10 30.05 -8.82
C LYS A 33 -19.26 29.84 -10.09
N ARG A 34 -17.92 29.93 -9.99
CA ARG A 34 -16.97 29.58 -11.08
C ARG A 34 -16.00 28.45 -10.73
N GLY A 35 -16.25 27.72 -9.66
CA GLY A 35 -15.66 26.41 -9.40
C GLY A 35 -16.70 25.33 -9.60
N GLY A 36 -16.88 24.85 -10.83
CA GLY A 36 -17.65 23.63 -11.05
C GLY A 36 -16.99 22.50 -10.27
N ASP A 37 -17.70 21.96 -9.26
CA ASP A 37 -17.19 20.93 -8.36
C ASP A 37 -16.53 19.80 -9.17
N SER A 38 -15.20 19.72 -9.03
CA SER A 38 -14.34 18.77 -9.73
C SER A 38 -14.51 17.34 -9.21
N ARG A 39 -15.39 17.12 -8.23
CA ARG A 39 -15.64 15.82 -7.57
C ARG A 39 -16.99 15.19 -7.90
N VAL A 40 -17.86 15.84 -8.70
CA VAL A 40 -19.17 15.25 -9.05
C VAL A 40 -18.98 13.90 -9.76
N GLY A 41 -19.37 12.81 -9.09
CA GLY A 41 -19.24 11.44 -9.58
C GLY A 41 -17.85 10.82 -9.44
N CYS A 42 -16.95 11.40 -8.64
CA CYS A 42 -15.69 10.78 -8.25
C CYS A 42 -15.80 10.18 -6.84
N GLU A 43 -15.19 9.01 -6.63
CA GLU A 43 -15.02 8.40 -5.31
C GLU A 43 -13.55 8.08 -5.04
N GLU A 44 -13.13 8.11 -3.77
CA GLU A 44 -11.77 7.76 -3.36
C GLU A 44 -11.54 6.25 -3.49
N ILE A 45 -10.38 5.86 -4.00
CA ILE A 45 -10.02 4.44 -4.09
C ILE A 45 -9.73 3.90 -2.69
N TYR A 46 -10.49 2.88 -2.28
CA TYR A 46 -10.29 2.21 -0.99
C TYR A 46 -9.75 0.79 -1.12
N LEU A 47 -9.65 0.24 -2.35
CA LEU A 47 -9.04 -1.08 -2.55
C LEU A 47 -7.54 -1.05 -2.20
N PRO A 48 -7.06 -1.84 -1.23
CA PRO A 48 -5.67 -1.78 -0.78
C PRO A 48 -4.65 -2.10 -1.87
N MET A 49 -5.03 -2.92 -2.85
CA MET A 49 -4.15 -3.25 -3.98
C MET A 49 -3.93 -2.07 -4.96
N CYS A 50 -4.72 -0.99 -4.87
CA CYS A 50 -4.63 0.17 -5.77
C CYS A 50 -4.42 1.49 -5.02
N LYS A 51 -5.03 1.67 -3.84
CA LYS A 51 -4.97 2.92 -3.06
C LYS A 51 -3.50 3.29 -2.81
N GLY A 52 -3.08 4.50 -3.18
CA GLY A 52 -1.69 4.95 -2.98
C GLY A 52 -0.61 4.23 -3.79
N LEU A 53 -0.96 3.23 -4.62
CA LEU A 53 -0.01 2.41 -5.39
C LEU A 53 -0.09 2.67 -6.91
N VAL A 54 -0.96 3.60 -7.32
CA VAL A 54 -1.17 4.03 -8.71
C VAL A 54 -1.16 5.56 -8.78
N PRO A 55 -0.93 6.18 -9.96
CA PRO A 55 -0.68 7.63 -10.06
C PRO A 55 -1.96 8.50 -9.96
N TYR A 56 -2.99 8.02 -9.28
CA TYR A 56 -4.27 8.70 -9.06
C TYR A 56 -4.96 8.14 -7.82
N THR A 57 -5.82 8.95 -7.21
CA THR A 57 -6.46 8.64 -5.92
C THR A 57 -7.98 8.44 -6.01
N HIS A 58 -8.59 8.86 -7.12
CA HIS A 58 -10.05 8.82 -7.28
C HIS A 58 -10.45 8.08 -8.56
N THR A 59 -11.52 7.30 -8.45
CA THR A 59 -12.13 6.57 -9.56
C THR A 59 -13.55 7.08 -9.84
N LYS A 60 -14.11 6.69 -10.98
CA LYS A 60 -15.48 6.97 -11.40
C LYS A 60 -16.08 5.69 -11.95
N LEU A 61 -17.14 5.23 -11.30
CA LEU A 61 -17.91 4.03 -11.67
C LEU A 61 -19.27 4.45 -12.26
N PRO A 62 -19.90 3.61 -13.11
CA PRO A 62 -19.48 2.27 -13.49
C PRO A 62 -18.25 2.23 -14.40
N ASN A 63 -17.47 1.15 -14.31
CA ASN A 63 -16.38 0.91 -15.26
C ASN A 63 -16.89 0.27 -16.57
N GLN A 64 -15.98 -0.07 -17.49
CA GLN A 64 -16.31 -0.69 -18.79
C GLN A 64 -17.00 -2.06 -18.70
N PHE A 65 -17.04 -2.67 -17.50
CA PHE A 65 -17.70 -3.93 -17.22
C PHE A 65 -19.01 -3.74 -16.44
N ASN A 66 -19.52 -2.51 -16.33
CA ASN A 66 -20.73 -2.12 -15.60
C ASN A 66 -20.70 -2.35 -14.08
N HIS A 67 -19.53 -2.59 -13.51
CA HIS A 67 -19.41 -2.69 -12.06
C HIS A 67 -19.58 -1.31 -11.41
N THR A 68 -20.49 -1.21 -10.44
CA THR A 68 -20.89 0.05 -9.80
C THR A 68 -20.23 0.31 -8.45
N THR A 69 -19.50 -0.66 -7.91
CA THR A 69 -18.76 -0.53 -6.64
C THR A 69 -17.32 -1.03 -6.82
N GLN A 70 -16.38 -0.54 -6.00
CA GLN A 70 -14.98 -0.99 -6.13
C GLN A 70 -14.79 -2.45 -5.72
N VAL A 71 -15.65 -3.00 -4.85
CA VAL A 71 -15.61 -4.42 -4.46
C VAL A 71 -16.32 -5.37 -5.41
N SER A 72 -17.07 -4.87 -6.40
CA SER A 72 -17.78 -5.72 -7.36
C SER A 72 -16.85 -6.47 -8.34
N HIS A 73 -15.56 -6.64 -8.02
CA HIS A 73 -14.50 -7.03 -8.93
C HIS A 73 -13.71 -8.25 -8.49
N THR A 74 -14.37 -9.41 -8.31
CA THR A 74 -13.66 -10.70 -8.11
C THR A 74 -12.49 -10.91 -9.09
N HIS A 75 -12.57 -10.31 -10.28
CA HIS A 75 -11.48 -10.28 -11.25
C HIS A 75 -10.27 -9.45 -10.83
N LEU A 76 -10.42 -8.24 -10.27
CA LEU A 76 -9.28 -7.42 -9.87
C LEU A 76 -8.51 -8.06 -8.70
N GLU A 77 -9.22 -8.71 -7.77
CA GLU A 77 -8.60 -9.50 -6.71
C GLU A 77 -7.75 -10.64 -7.27
N ARG A 78 -8.28 -11.39 -8.25
CA ARG A 78 -7.54 -12.47 -8.94
C ARG A 78 -6.32 -11.96 -9.71
N LEU A 79 -6.21 -10.66 -9.95
CA LEU A 79 -5.04 -10.06 -10.60
C LEU A 79 -3.95 -9.63 -9.62
N TRP A 80 -4.26 -9.54 -8.32
CA TRP A 80 -3.28 -9.22 -7.27
C TRP A 80 -1.99 -10.05 -7.39
N PRO A 81 -2.04 -11.39 -7.59
CA PRO A 81 -0.83 -12.22 -7.72
C PRO A 81 0.14 -11.74 -8.78
N TYR A 82 -0.39 -11.20 -9.88
CA TYR A 82 0.38 -10.71 -11.01
C TYR A 82 0.89 -9.28 -10.79
N MET A 83 0.12 -8.44 -10.07
CA MET A 83 0.48 -7.06 -9.74
C MET A 83 1.62 -6.96 -8.71
N ASP A 84 1.78 -7.99 -7.88
CA ASP A 84 2.86 -8.09 -6.90
C ASP A 84 4.15 -8.69 -7.47
N GLN A 85 4.16 -9.07 -8.75
CA GLN A 85 5.39 -9.48 -9.41
C GLN A 85 6.23 -8.24 -9.73
N SER A 86 7.48 -8.28 -9.27
CA SER A 86 8.45 -7.18 -9.36
C SER A 86 8.89 -6.80 -10.77
N CYS A 87 8.37 -7.47 -11.80
CA CYS A 87 8.79 -7.27 -13.19
C CYS A 87 8.41 -5.88 -13.74
N SER A 88 7.26 -5.30 -13.35
CA SER A 88 6.89 -3.91 -13.68
C SER A 88 5.74 -3.37 -12.84
N LYS A 89 5.89 -2.13 -12.34
CA LYS A 89 4.83 -1.36 -11.67
C LYS A 89 3.63 -1.10 -12.59
N ASN A 90 3.85 -1.13 -13.90
CA ASN A 90 2.81 -0.88 -14.88
C ASN A 90 1.77 -2.02 -14.98
N VAL A 91 2.05 -3.22 -14.45
CA VAL A 91 1.02 -4.27 -14.32
C VAL A 91 -0.10 -3.81 -13.38
N ARG A 92 0.27 -3.23 -12.22
CA ARG A 92 -0.69 -2.67 -11.26
C ARG A 92 -1.44 -1.48 -11.84
N VAL A 93 -0.74 -0.56 -12.50
CA VAL A 93 -1.39 0.58 -13.17
C VAL A 93 -2.39 0.11 -14.24
N LEU A 94 -2.02 -0.90 -15.03
CA LEU A 94 -2.88 -1.50 -16.06
C LEU A 94 -4.14 -2.12 -15.45
N ALA A 95 -3.99 -2.99 -14.44
CA ALA A 95 -5.11 -3.66 -13.79
C ALA A 95 -6.02 -2.65 -13.06
N CYS A 96 -5.46 -1.82 -12.18
CA CYS A 96 -6.24 -0.83 -11.43
C CYS A 96 -6.94 0.15 -12.37
N ALA A 97 -6.29 0.73 -13.39
CA ALA A 97 -6.98 1.67 -14.29
C ALA A 97 -8.03 1.00 -15.19
N THR A 98 -8.00 -0.32 -15.36
CA THR A 98 -9.00 -1.09 -16.12
C THR A 98 -10.30 -1.24 -15.32
N TYR A 99 -10.20 -1.51 -14.02
CA TYR A 99 -11.34 -1.78 -13.15
C TYR A 99 -11.77 -0.56 -12.32
N LEU A 100 -10.83 0.32 -11.99
CA LEU A 100 -11.01 1.58 -11.28
C LEU A 100 -10.50 2.73 -12.16
N PRO A 101 -11.17 3.03 -13.30
CA PRO A 101 -10.69 4.06 -14.21
C PRO A 101 -10.58 5.41 -13.50
N LYS A 102 -9.52 6.15 -13.82
CA LYS A 102 -9.19 7.42 -13.16
C LYS A 102 -10.32 8.42 -13.35
N CYS A 103 -10.78 9.04 -12.26
CA CYS A 103 -11.77 10.11 -12.34
C CYS A 103 -11.19 11.37 -12.98
N HIS A 104 -11.98 12.04 -13.80
CA HIS A 104 -11.65 13.34 -14.37
C HIS A 104 -12.85 14.30 -14.25
N GLY A 105 -13.39 14.41 -13.03
CA GLY A 105 -14.58 15.21 -12.73
C GLY A 105 -15.76 14.83 -13.60
N LYS A 106 -16.31 15.81 -14.32
CA LYS A 106 -17.45 15.61 -15.22
C LYS A 106 -17.12 14.82 -16.49
N HIS A 107 -15.85 14.71 -16.87
CA HIS A 107 -15.43 13.99 -18.08
C HIS A 107 -15.55 12.47 -17.92
N PRO A 108 -15.46 11.72 -19.03
CA PRO A 108 -15.37 10.26 -18.99
C PRO A 108 -14.17 9.80 -18.15
N ALA A 109 -14.35 8.68 -17.46
CA ALA A 109 -13.27 8.06 -16.68
C ALA A 109 -12.15 7.58 -17.62
N GLN A 110 -10.91 7.66 -17.15
CA GLN A 110 -9.74 7.36 -17.97
C GLN A 110 -9.19 5.96 -17.63
N GLY A 111 -9.29 5.04 -18.58
CA GLY A 111 -8.63 3.74 -18.53
C GLY A 111 -7.12 3.81 -18.81
N PRO A 112 -6.40 2.68 -18.86
CA PRO A 112 -4.97 2.65 -19.12
C PRO A 112 -4.63 2.95 -20.58
N CYS A 113 -3.48 3.58 -20.82
CA CYS A 113 -2.98 3.77 -22.17
C CYS A 113 -2.42 2.47 -22.77
N LYS A 114 -2.46 2.34 -24.09
CA LYS A 114 -1.76 1.28 -24.84
C LYS A 114 -0.28 1.21 -24.48
N LYS A 115 0.37 2.37 -24.32
CA LYS A 115 1.77 2.45 -23.90
C LYS A 115 2.01 1.84 -22.51
N THR A 116 1.09 2.04 -21.57
CA THR A 116 1.13 1.45 -20.22
C THR A 116 1.09 -0.08 -20.31
N CYS A 117 0.14 -0.60 -21.08
CA CYS A 117 0.00 -2.04 -21.32
C CYS A 117 1.22 -2.65 -22.00
N MET A 118 1.71 -2.03 -23.08
CA MET A 118 2.87 -2.54 -23.82
C MET A 118 4.15 -2.55 -22.98
N GLN A 119 4.34 -1.57 -22.09
CA GLN A 119 5.48 -1.57 -21.16
C GLN A 119 5.38 -2.70 -20.14
N ALA A 120 4.20 -2.90 -19.55
CA ALA A 120 3.95 -4.01 -18.64
C ALA A 120 4.16 -5.36 -19.36
N LYS A 121 3.60 -5.54 -20.56
CA LYS A 121 3.73 -6.74 -21.39
C LYS A 121 5.20 -7.06 -21.68
N LYS A 122 5.97 -6.06 -22.11
CA LYS A 122 7.37 -6.22 -22.47
C LYS A 122 8.21 -6.80 -21.31
N LYS A 123 7.92 -6.38 -20.08
CA LYS A 123 8.71 -6.79 -18.90
C LYS A 123 8.18 -8.02 -18.19
N CYS A 124 6.87 -8.27 -18.26
CA CYS A 124 6.22 -9.27 -17.41
C CYS A 124 5.64 -10.47 -18.16
N ALA A 125 5.38 -10.39 -19.48
CA ALA A 125 4.64 -11.45 -20.16
C ALA A 125 5.32 -12.82 -20.10
N VAL A 126 6.66 -12.86 -20.18
CA VAL A 126 7.44 -14.10 -20.07
C VAL A 126 7.42 -14.60 -18.62
N THR A 127 7.84 -13.77 -17.66
CA THR A 127 7.89 -14.13 -16.24
C THR A 127 6.54 -14.61 -15.70
N LEU A 128 5.44 -13.94 -16.04
CA LEU A 128 4.11 -14.34 -15.57
C LEU A 128 3.62 -15.64 -16.22
N LYS A 129 4.03 -15.90 -17.46
CA LYS A 129 3.73 -17.18 -18.13
C LYS A 129 4.50 -18.32 -17.47
N GLU A 130 5.78 -18.14 -17.20
CA GLU A 130 6.66 -19.17 -16.65
C GLU A 130 6.34 -19.48 -15.18
N LEU A 131 6.17 -18.45 -14.34
CA LEU A 131 5.93 -18.64 -12.91
C LEU A 131 4.47 -18.96 -12.56
N MET A 132 3.52 -18.53 -13.40
CA MET A 132 2.11 -18.52 -13.03
C MET A 132 1.17 -19.01 -14.13
N GLY A 133 1.69 -19.50 -15.25
CA GLY A 133 0.88 -19.99 -16.38
C GLY A 133 0.03 -18.92 -17.06
N LEU A 134 0.29 -17.63 -16.81
CA LEU A 134 -0.54 -16.55 -17.32
C LEU A 134 -0.26 -16.28 -18.81
N ASN A 135 -1.26 -16.51 -19.66
CA ASN A 135 -1.25 -15.97 -21.01
C ASN A 135 -1.67 -14.49 -20.99
N TRP A 136 -0.76 -13.62 -21.43
CA TRP A 136 -0.97 -12.17 -21.35
C TRP A 136 -2.25 -11.69 -22.06
N ALA A 137 -2.54 -12.25 -23.25
CA ALA A 137 -3.70 -11.84 -24.05
C ALA A 137 -5.04 -12.11 -23.34
N ASP A 138 -5.11 -13.14 -22.49
CA ASP A 138 -6.35 -13.54 -21.81
C ASP A 138 -6.78 -12.53 -20.73
N LYS A 139 -5.84 -11.75 -20.17
CA LYS A 139 -6.10 -10.82 -19.06
C LYS A 139 -5.75 -9.36 -19.36
N PHE A 140 -4.83 -9.11 -20.28
CA PHE A 140 -4.17 -7.81 -20.47
C PHE A 140 -3.97 -7.43 -21.94
N GLU A 141 -4.94 -7.72 -22.81
CA GLU A 141 -4.87 -7.39 -24.24
C GLU A 141 -4.66 -5.88 -24.48
N CYS A 142 -3.63 -5.52 -25.27
CA CYS A 142 -3.24 -4.13 -25.48
C CYS A 142 -3.83 -3.50 -26.75
N LYS A 143 -4.32 -4.30 -27.71
CA LYS A 143 -4.71 -3.82 -29.05
C LYS A 143 -5.78 -2.72 -29.01
N GLY A 144 -6.76 -2.82 -28.11
CA GLY A 144 -7.91 -1.90 -27.99
C GLY A 144 -7.72 -0.68 -27.10
N LEU A 145 -6.54 -0.50 -26.49
CA LEU A 145 -6.33 0.59 -25.53
C LEU A 145 -6.04 1.94 -26.23
N PRO A 146 -6.49 3.06 -25.65
CA PRO A 146 -6.28 4.39 -26.22
C PRO A 146 -4.81 4.85 -26.14
N ALA A 147 -4.42 5.74 -27.04
CA ALA A 147 -3.07 6.34 -27.06
C ALA A 147 -2.98 7.63 -26.23
N ARG A 148 -4.09 8.36 -26.04
CA ARG A 148 -4.18 9.66 -25.35
C ARG A 148 -5.38 9.67 -24.39
N ASN A 149 -5.44 10.66 -23.49
CA ASN A 149 -6.52 10.83 -22.50
C ASN A 149 -6.76 9.58 -21.65
N CYS A 150 -5.66 8.99 -21.18
CA CYS A 150 -5.62 7.72 -20.48
C CYS A 150 -4.51 7.73 -19.41
N VAL A 151 -4.52 6.74 -18.51
CA VAL A 151 -3.51 6.58 -17.47
C VAL A 151 -2.21 6.09 -18.09
N LYS A 152 -1.22 6.99 -18.10
CA LYS A 152 0.13 6.80 -18.66
C LYS A 152 0.97 5.86 -17.78
N PRO A 153 2.05 5.27 -18.35
CA PRO A 153 2.94 4.43 -17.57
C PRO A 153 3.67 5.24 -16.50
N VAL A 154 3.95 4.59 -15.38
CA VAL A 154 4.88 5.06 -14.37
C VAL A 154 6.28 4.52 -14.69
N LYS A 155 7.31 5.22 -14.24
CA LYS A 155 8.68 4.70 -14.32
C LYS A 155 8.79 3.50 -13.39
N ASP A 156 9.32 2.40 -13.91
CA ASP A 156 9.74 1.31 -13.03
C ASP A 156 10.96 1.78 -12.24
N THR A 157 10.89 1.68 -10.92
CA THR A 157 12.04 1.92 -10.06
C THR A 157 13.01 0.76 -10.28
N LYS A 158 14.24 1.05 -10.71
CA LYS A 158 15.33 0.09 -10.53
C LYS A 158 15.80 0.22 -9.10
N CYS A 159 15.92 -0.90 -8.39
CA CYS A 159 16.49 -0.88 -7.06
C CYS A 159 17.93 -0.38 -7.14
N ALA A 160 18.35 0.45 -6.16
CA ALA A 160 19.72 0.95 -6.11
C ALA A 160 20.73 -0.20 -5.97
N ASN A 161 20.35 -1.22 -5.20
CA ASN A 161 21.06 -2.48 -5.08
C ASN A 161 20.29 -3.56 -5.86
N GLU A 162 21.00 -4.27 -6.73
CA GLU A 162 20.44 -5.39 -7.50
C GLU A 162 20.23 -6.64 -6.62
N HIS A 163 21.04 -6.78 -5.57
CA HIS A 163 20.96 -7.86 -4.60
C HIS A 163 20.26 -7.40 -3.32
N THR A 164 19.57 -8.35 -2.68
CA THR A 164 18.97 -8.16 -1.36
C THR A 164 20.06 -7.87 -0.33
N HIS A 165 19.87 -6.81 0.44
CA HIS A 165 20.74 -6.38 1.53
C HIS A 165 19.88 -6.00 2.74
N CYS A 166 20.50 -5.92 3.90
CA CYS A 166 19.77 -5.72 5.14
C CYS A 166 19.71 -4.24 5.51
N VAL A 167 18.58 -3.84 6.08
CA VAL A 167 18.27 -2.45 6.42
C VAL A 167 17.69 -2.40 7.83
N GLU A 168 18.04 -1.36 8.60
CA GLU A 168 17.56 -1.24 9.97
C GLU A 168 16.05 -0.95 10.04
N ASN A 169 15.34 -1.61 10.97
CA ASN A 169 13.91 -1.41 11.16
C ASN A 169 13.56 -0.08 11.81
N SER A 170 14.50 0.54 12.51
CA SER A 170 14.38 1.91 13.06
C SER A 170 13.96 2.92 11.97
N VAL A 171 14.33 2.65 10.72
CA VAL A 171 14.02 3.48 9.56
C VAL A 171 12.62 3.19 8.99
N MET A 172 11.91 2.16 9.48
CA MET A 172 10.54 1.80 9.09
C MET A 172 9.54 2.16 10.22
N PRO A 173 8.92 3.36 10.21
CA PRO A 173 8.05 3.81 11.31
C PRO A 173 6.88 2.87 11.62
N PHE A 174 6.35 2.17 10.60
CA PHE A 174 5.29 1.17 10.80
C PHE A 174 5.75 0.01 11.70
N CYS A 175 7.01 -0.39 11.57
CA CYS A 175 7.65 -1.49 12.28
C CYS A 175 8.43 -1.05 13.53
N GLY A 176 8.30 0.22 13.92
CA GLY A 176 8.92 0.75 15.14
C GLY A 176 8.49 -0.01 16.39
N ASN A 177 9.39 -0.11 17.36
CA ASN A 177 9.23 -0.80 18.65
C ASN A 177 9.09 -2.33 18.57
N LEU A 178 9.34 -2.94 17.41
CA LEU A 178 9.52 -4.38 17.33
C LEU A 178 10.92 -4.76 17.80
N THR A 179 11.06 -5.92 18.43
CA THR A 179 12.29 -6.39 19.09
C THR A 179 13.40 -6.77 18.12
N PHE A 180 13.13 -6.81 16.81
CA PHE A 180 14.12 -7.18 15.80
C PHE A 180 14.69 -5.94 15.11
N MET A 181 16.00 -5.95 14.83
CA MET A 181 16.74 -4.75 14.41
C MET A 181 16.85 -4.56 12.89
N TRP A 182 16.72 -5.62 12.10
CA TRP A 182 16.99 -5.59 10.65
C TRP A 182 15.89 -6.27 9.83
N GLY A 183 15.68 -5.76 8.63
CA GLY A 183 14.85 -6.32 7.56
C GLY A 183 15.61 -6.29 6.23
N THR A 184 14.94 -6.49 5.09
CA THR A 184 15.60 -6.61 3.78
C THR A 184 15.01 -5.72 2.69
N LEU A 185 15.89 -5.24 1.79
CA LEU A 185 15.55 -4.54 0.55
C LEU A 185 16.45 -5.02 -0.63
N PRO A 186 15.93 -5.08 -1.88
CA PRO A 186 14.51 -5.16 -2.15
C PRO A 186 13.88 -6.38 -1.48
N ASN A 187 12.63 -6.25 -1.04
CA ASN A 187 11.92 -7.38 -0.46
C ASN A 187 11.51 -8.39 -1.55
N MET A 188 10.91 -9.52 -1.15
CA MET A 188 10.44 -10.56 -2.10
C MET A 188 9.34 -10.07 -3.08
N PHE A 189 8.77 -8.89 -2.85
CA PHE A 189 7.77 -8.24 -3.72
C PHE A 189 8.38 -7.13 -4.58
N GLY A 190 9.72 -6.99 -4.58
CA GLY A 190 10.47 -6.05 -5.41
C GLY A 190 10.34 -4.58 -5.01
N GLN A 191 9.87 -4.30 -3.79
CA GLN A 191 9.86 -2.94 -3.27
C GLN A 191 11.31 -2.56 -2.94
N CYS A 192 11.78 -1.47 -3.52
CA CYS A 192 13.20 -1.11 -3.50
C CYS A 192 13.57 -0.07 -2.43
N SER A 193 12.57 0.56 -1.79
CA SER A 193 12.79 1.64 -0.83
C SER A 193 11.83 1.54 0.34
N ILE A 194 12.26 2.14 1.44
CA ILE A 194 11.49 2.20 2.68
C ILE A 194 10.20 3.01 2.50
N ASP A 195 10.23 4.06 1.67
CA ASP A 195 9.03 4.84 1.34
C ASP A 195 7.96 4.00 0.61
N GLU A 196 8.39 3.13 -0.32
CA GLU A 196 7.49 2.22 -1.04
C GLU A 196 6.90 1.17 -0.09
N LEU A 197 7.69 0.63 0.83
CA LEU A 197 7.22 -0.28 1.88
C LEU A 197 6.21 0.41 2.81
N ASN A 198 6.56 1.56 3.36
CA ASN A 198 5.73 2.32 4.30
C ASN A 198 4.40 2.70 3.67
N SER A 199 4.40 3.16 2.41
CA SER A 199 3.17 3.55 1.71
C SER A 199 2.18 2.38 1.55
N GLU A 200 2.70 1.16 1.37
CA GLU A 200 1.85 -0.03 1.28
C GLU A 200 1.41 -0.52 2.68
N MET A 201 2.34 -0.64 3.63
CA MET A 201 2.03 -1.12 4.98
C MET A 201 1.07 -0.20 5.74
N GLN A 202 1.15 1.13 5.54
CA GLN A 202 0.23 2.09 6.16
C GLN A 202 -1.24 1.84 5.81
N GLN A 203 -1.53 1.16 4.69
CA GLN A 203 -2.89 0.78 4.33
C GLN A 203 -3.51 -0.25 5.28
N LEU A 204 -2.66 -0.97 6.04
CA LEU A 204 -3.05 -1.93 7.07
C LEU A 204 -3.18 -1.28 8.46
N ASN A 205 -2.93 0.02 8.62
CA ASN A 205 -3.07 0.72 9.91
C ASN A 205 -4.47 0.56 10.51
N ALA A 206 -5.51 0.60 9.67
CA ALA A 206 -6.89 0.39 10.13
C ALA A 206 -7.09 -1.01 10.70
N LEU A 207 -6.52 -2.05 10.08
CA LEU A 207 -6.55 -3.41 10.61
C LEU A 207 -5.76 -3.52 11.92
N VAL A 208 -4.55 -2.96 11.96
CA VAL A 208 -3.71 -2.94 13.16
C VAL A 208 -4.44 -2.28 14.34
N ALA A 209 -5.14 -1.16 14.09
CA ALA A 209 -5.90 -0.45 15.11
C ALA A 209 -7.08 -1.25 15.69
N THR A 210 -7.53 -2.32 15.03
CA THR A 210 -8.55 -3.22 15.60
C THR A 210 -8.03 -4.07 16.75
N ASN A 211 -6.70 -4.18 16.92
CA ASN A 211 -6.07 -5.04 17.91
C ASN A 211 -6.57 -6.49 17.88
N CYS A 212 -6.93 -7.01 16.70
CA CYS A 212 -7.41 -8.38 16.52
C CYS A 212 -6.39 -9.45 16.94
N HIS A 213 -5.09 -9.13 16.92
CA HIS A 213 -4.03 -10.00 17.41
C HIS A 213 -2.79 -9.19 17.84
N LEU A 214 -2.14 -9.59 18.94
CA LEU A 214 -0.97 -8.90 19.52
C LEU A 214 0.22 -8.84 18.54
N HIS A 215 0.41 -9.91 17.76
CA HIS A 215 1.54 -10.06 16.85
C HIS A 215 1.24 -9.69 15.38
N LEU A 216 0.12 -9.02 15.09
CA LEU A 216 -0.21 -8.63 13.71
C LEU A 216 0.87 -7.75 13.06
N LYS A 217 1.42 -6.77 13.80
CA LYS A 217 2.53 -5.93 13.30
C LYS A 217 3.78 -6.75 12.99
N PHE A 218 4.10 -7.73 13.85
CA PHE A 218 5.23 -8.62 13.63
C PHE A 218 5.09 -9.40 12.32
N LEU A 219 3.92 -9.98 12.07
CA LEU A 219 3.64 -10.66 10.80
C LEU A 219 3.76 -9.72 9.60
N ILE A 220 3.10 -8.56 9.63
CA ILE A 220 3.15 -7.62 8.50
C ILE A 220 4.60 -7.20 8.21
N CYS A 221 5.35 -6.84 9.24
CA CYS A 221 6.74 -6.42 9.08
C CYS A 221 7.64 -7.55 8.60
N GLY A 222 7.56 -8.75 9.15
CA GLY A 222 8.37 -9.89 8.69
C GLY A 222 8.00 -10.38 7.28
N VAL A 223 6.78 -10.11 6.82
CA VAL A 223 6.38 -10.42 5.44
C VAL A 223 6.90 -9.38 4.45
N TYR A 224 6.72 -8.09 4.77
CA TYR A 224 7.09 -6.99 3.89
C TYR A 224 8.57 -6.64 3.96
N SER A 225 9.22 -6.94 5.08
CA SER A 225 10.66 -6.80 5.30
C SER A 225 11.18 -8.03 6.04
N PRO A 226 11.41 -9.14 5.31
CA PRO A 226 11.93 -10.38 5.87
C PRO A 226 13.18 -10.15 6.72
N PHE A 227 13.26 -10.89 7.83
CA PHE A 227 14.29 -10.73 8.85
C PHE A 227 15.66 -11.13 8.30
N CYS A 228 16.70 -10.42 8.71
CA CYS A 228 18.08 -10.72 8.34
C CYS A 228 19.02 -10.52 9.53
N ILE A 229 20.15 -11.23 9.54
CA ILE A 229 21.24 -11.06 10.50
C ILE A 229 22.44 -10.40 9.80
N ARG A 230 22.92 -9.26 10.30
CA ARG A 230 24.25 -8.68 10.00
C ARG A 230 24.66 -8.64 8.50
N ASN A 231 23.75 -8.29 7.59
CA ASN A 231 23.97 -8.26 6.13
C ASN A 231 24.28 -9.63 5.48
N GLU A 232 24.08 -10.74 6.19
CA GLU A 232 24.27 -12.08 5.68
C GLU A 232 22.96 -12.64 5.13
N VAL A 233 23.06 -13.34 4.00
CA VAL A 233 22.00 -14.22 3.48
C VAL A 233 22.22 -15.57 4.17
N PRO A 234 21.18 -16.21 4.76
CA PRO A 234 19.76 -16.11 4.41
C PRO A 234 18.92 -15.13 5.24
N PHE A 235 17.88 -14.59 4.60
CA PHE A 235 16.76 -13.93 5.29
C PHE A 235 15.65 -14.94 5.60
N THR A 236 14.83 -14.63 6.59
CA THR A 236 13.77 -15.51 7.08
C THR A 236 12.44 -14.77 7.26
N PHE A 237 11.35 -15.54 7.36
CA PHE A 237 9.97 -15.07 7.46
C PHE A 237 9.35 -15.48 8.81
N PRO A 238 8.24 -14.85 9.21
CA PRO A 238 7.40 -15.36 10.27
C PRO A 238 6.93 -16.79 9.98
N CYS A 239 6.88 -17.64 10.99
CA CYS A 239 6.40 -19.01 10.86
C CYS A 239 4.94 -19.07 10.41
N ARG A 240 4.59 -20.11 9.64
CA ARG A 240 3.25 -20.37 9.11
C ARG A 240 2.20 -20.47 10.23
N GLU A 241 2.56 -21.10 11.33
CA GLU A 241 1.71 -21.31 12.51
C GLU A 241 1.21 -19.97 13.05
N LEU A 242 2.15 -19.03 13.28
CA LEU A 242 1.83 -17.67 13.70
C LEU A 242 0.95 -16.95 12.68
N CYS A 243 1.25 -17.10 11.38
CA CYS A 243 0.42 -16.53 10.33
C CYS A 243 -1.01 -17.04 10.40
N ASP A 244 -1.23 -18.35 10.58
CA ASP A 244 -2.55 -18.94 10.61
C ASP A 244 -3.36 -18.52 11.84
N GLU A 245 -2.71 -18.39 13.01
CA GLU A 245 -3.31 -17.81 14.22
C GLU A 245 -3.78 -16.37 13.99
N ILE A 246 -2.90 -15.52 13.43
CA ILE A 246 -3.21 -14.13 13.12
C ILE A 246 -4.32 -14.04 12.08
N ARG A 247 -4.25 -14.83 11.01
CA ARG A 247 -5.28 -14.84 9.97
C ARG A 247 -6.64 -15.22 10.56
N LYS A 248 -6.71 -16.28 11.37
CA LYS A 248 -7.95 -16.71 12.02
C LYS A 248 -8.56 -15.60 12.89
N ALA A 249 -7.73 -14.84 13.61
CA ALA A 249 -8.17 -13.74 14.46
C ALA A 249 -8.54 -12.47 13.67
N CYS A 250 -7.75 -12.10 12.66
CA CYS A 250 -7.82 -10.79 12.01
C CYS A 250 -8.60 -10.79 10.68
N GLU A 251 -8.79 -11.93 10.02
CA GLU A 251 -9.52 -12.01 8.74
C GLU A 251 -10.96 -11.51 8.84
N PRO A 252 -11.75 -11.81 9.89
CA PRO A 252 -13.10 -11.24 10.03
C PRO A 252 -13.10 -9.71 10.16
N HIS A 253 -12.10 -9.14 10.85
CA HIS A 253 -11.93 -7.70 10.98
C HIS A 253 -11.55 -7.07 9.64
N TYR A 254 -10.62 -7.70 8.90
CA TYR A 254 -10.23 -7.28 7.56
C TYR A 254 -11.44 -7.27 6.62
N ARG A 255 -12.21 -8.36 6.55
CA ARG A 255 -13.43 -8.42 5.73
C ARG A 255 -14.41 -7.30 6.10
N ARG A 256 -14.56 -6.96 7.37
CA ARG A 256 -15.44 -5.86 7.79
C ARG A 256 -14.93 -4.49 7.33
N LEU A 257 -13.64 -4.22 7.54
CA LEU A 257 -13.02 -2.93 7.20
C LEU A 257 -12.95 -2.68 5.69
N TYR A 258 -12.70 -3.73 4.92
CA TYR A 258 -12.49 -3.65 3.48
C TYR A 258 -13.63 -4.31 2.71
N HIS A 259 -14.89 -4.10 3.14
CA HIS A 259 -16.08 -4.41 2.34
C HIS A 259 -16.17 -5.85 1.79
N GLY A 260 -15.73 -6.83 2.59
CA GLY A 260 -15.80 -8.25 2.28
C GLY A 260 -14.59 -8.81 1.52
N LEU A 261 -13.56 -7.99 1.23
CA LEU A 261 -12.36 -8.46 0.54
C LEU A 261 -11.73 -9.67 1.29
N PRO A 262 -11.22 -10.69 0.56
CA PRO A 262 -10.55 -11.83 1.18
C PRO A 262 -9.23 -11.42 1.81
N TRP A 263 -8.70 -12.29 2.69
CA TRP A 263 -7.41 -12.05 3.33
C TRP A 263 -6.30 -11.75 2.30
N PRO A 264 -5.45 -10.71 2.51
CA PRO A 264 -4.49 -10.26 1.52
C PRO A 264 -3.59 -11.37 1.02
N GLN A 265 -3.37 -11.42 -0.29
CA GLN A 265 -2.61 -12.51 -0.90
C GLN A 265 -1.14 -12.54 -0.47
N LYS A 266 -0.55 -11.37 -0.19
CA LYS A 266 0.79 -11.30 0.39
C LYS A 266 0.83 -12.07 1.71
N LEU A 267 -0.19 -11.95 2.56
CA LEU A 267 -0.30 -12.54 3.91
C LEU A 267 -0.92 -13.96 3.93
N GLN A 268 -1.00 -14.66 2.80
CA GLN A 268 -1.53 -16.02 2.76
C GLN A 268 -0.51 -17.02 3.33
N CYS A 269 -0.89 -17.73 4.38
CA CYS A 269 0.05 -18.45 5.25
C CYS A 269 0.77 -19.63 4.58
N HIS A 270 0.15 -20.24 3.56
CA HIS A 270 0.77 -21.31 2.77
C HIS A 270 2.06 -20.87 2.03
N ARG A 271 2.33 -19.55 1.96
CA ARG A 271 3.54 -18.98 1.34
C ARG A 271 4.76 -18.98 2.26
N TYR A 272 4.57 -19.25 3.56
CA TYR A 272 5.63 -19.13 4.55
C TYR A 272 6.10 -20.49 5.07
N PRO A 273 7.38 -20.57 5.50
CA PRO A 273 7.94 -21.76 6.12
C PRO A 273 7.19 -22.14 7.39
N ASN A 274 7.12 -23.45 7.63
CA ASN A 274 6.63 -24.05 8.88
C ASN A 274 7.83 -24.23 9.82
N SER A 275 7.63 -24.17 11.14
CA SER A 275 8.69 -24.34 12.15
C SER A 275 9.44 -25.67 12.08
N GLU A 276 8.84 -26.72 11.52
CA GLU A 276 9.43 -28.05 11.33
C GLU A 276 10.17 -28.19 9.99
N SER A 277 10.19 -27.13 9.16
CA SER A 277 10.88 -27.12 7.87
C SER A 277 12.40 -27.24 8.05
N THR A 278 13.01 -28.21 7.38
CA THR A 278 14.47 -28.38 7.37
C THR A 278 15.20 -27.45 6.39
N ASP A 279 14.48 -26.81 5.48
CA ASP A 279 15.06 -26.06 4.37
C ASP A 279 15.25 -24.57 4.68
N ILE A 280 14.30 -23.98 5.41
CA ILE A 280 14.23 -22.55 5.74
C ILE A 280 13.70 -22.43 7.15
N GLU A 281 14.55 -21.93 8.05
CA GLU A 281 14.17 -21.56 9.42
C GLU A 281 13.20 -20.37 9.38
N CYS A 282 12.28 -20.30 10.33
CA CYS A 282 11.29 -19.23 10.48
C CYS A 282 11.34 -18.63 11.88
N VAL A 283 10.76 -17.44 12.07
CA VAL A 283 10.86 -16.71 13.35
C VAL A 283 9.52 -16.57 14.04
N MET A 284 9.48 -16.93 15.33
CA MET A 284 8.37 -16.62 16.24
C MET A 284 8.65 -15.33 17.05
N PRO A 285 7.62 -14.61 17.55
CA PRO A 285 7.79 -13.32 18.23
C PRO A 285 8.68 -13.39 19.49
N ASN A 286 8.67 -14.53 20.19
CA ASN A 286 9.47 -14.76 21.40
C ASN A 286 10.93 -15.17 21.11
N GLU A 287 11.25 -15.47 19.85
CA GLU A 287 12.59 -15.89 19.41
C GLU A 287 13.34 -14.74 18.69
N GLY A 288 12.64 -13.65 18.37
CA GLY A 288 13.21 -12.51 17.65
C GLY A 288 14.38 -11.82 18.36
N SER A 289 14.51 -11.99 19.69
CA SER A 289 15.67 -11.54 20.47
C SER A 289 16.85 -12.54 20.46
N THR A 290 16.59 -13.83 20.26
CA THR A 290 17.63 -14.88 20.24
C THR A 290 18.28 -15.03 18.87
N PHE A 291 17.58 -14.75 17.77
CA PHE A 291 18.14 -14.77 16.41
C PHE A 291 19.15 -13.65 16.12
N LEU A 292 19.18 -12.59 16.94
CA LEU A 292 20.02 -11.42 16.68
C LEU A 292 21.36 -11.42 17.41
N GLY A 293 21.68 -12.52 18.11
CA GLY A 293 22.96 -12.71 18.79
C GLY A 293 23.06 -11.90 20.08
N GLY A 294 23.26 -12.63 21.19
CA GLY A 294 24.15 -12.14 22.24
C GLY A 294 25.58 -12.01 21.75
#